data_AF-A0A6P0CGT4-F1
#
_entry.id   AF-A0A6P0CGT4-F1
#
_cell.length_a   1.000
_cell.length_b   1.000
_cell.length_c   1.000
_cell.angle_alpha   90.00
_cell.angle_beta   90.00
_cell.angle_gamma   90.00
#
_symmetry.space_group_name_H-M   'P 1'
#
loop_
_entity.id
_entity.type
_entity.pdbx_description
1 polymer ?
#
loop_
_entity_poly.entity_id
_entity_poly.type
_entity_poly.pdbx_seq_one_letter_code
_entity_poly.pdbx_strand_id
1 'polypeptide(L)' 'RRERAMQRFRSMRCLQKFAAVHASVSNHFNQERSLYSRANFKLNRAAALSEWRQLGAA' A
#
# COMPACT_ATOMS: atom_id res chain seq x y z
N ARG A 1 -2.40 -4.58 -12.51
CA ARG A 1 -1.97 -5.71 -11.62
C ARG A 1 -3.10 -6.18 -10.71
N ARG A 2 -3.80 -5.28 -10.01
CA ARG A 2 -4.93 -5.61 -9.12
C ARG A 2 -6.05 -6.38 -9.84
N GLU A 3 -6.51 -5.90 -11.00
CA GLU A 3 -7.59 -6.52 -11.77
C GLU A 3 -7.32 -7.99 -12.15
N ARG A 4 -6.10 -8.31 -12.58
CA ARG A 4 -5.71 -9.71 -12.87
C ARG A 4 -5.73 -10.60 -11.62
N ALA A 5 -5.41 -10.06 -10.45
CA ALA A 5 -5.54 -10.80 -9.19
C ALA A 5 -7.01 -10.97 -8.79
N MET A 6 -7.84 -9.95 -9.03
CA MET A 6 -9.27 -9.98 -8.77
C MET A 6 -10.00 -11.04 -9.63
N GLN A 7 -9.55 -11.29 -10.87
CA GLN A 7 -10.06 -12.35 -11.74
C GLN A 7 -9.85 -13.78 -11.21
N ARG A 8 -8.95 -13.98 -10.24
CA ARG A 8 -8.67 -15.31 -9.67
C ARG A 8 -9.67 -15.73 -8.58
N PHE A 9 -10.56 -14.83 -8.16
CA PHE A 9 -11.59 -15.14 -7.17
C PHE A 9 -12.71 -15.94 -7.82
N ARG A 10 -13.10 -17.05 -7.18
CA ARG A 10 -14.19 -17.93 -7.65
C ARG A 10 -15.59 -17.31 -7.53
N SER A 11 -15.75 -16.24 -6.77
CA SER A 11 -17.05 -15.57 -6.55
C SER A 11 -16.88 -14.06 -6.40
N MET A 12 -17.79 -13.31 -7.03
CA MET A 12 -17.85 -11.85 -6.95
C MET A 12 -18.08 -11.36 -5.52
N ARG A 13 -18.88 -12.08 -4.71
CA ARG A 13 -19.17 -11.71 -3.33
C ARG A 13 -17.92 -11.74 -2.45
N CYS A 14 -17.07 -12.76 -2.60
CA CYS A 14 -15.81 -12.84 -1.86
C CYS A 14 -14.84 -11.75 -2.29
N LEU A 15 -14.77 -11.47 -3.60
CA LEU A 15 -13.97 -10.38 -4.14
C LEU A 15 -14.39 -9.03 -3.54
N GLN A 16 -15.69 -8.73 -3.50
CA GLN A 16 -16.21 -7.46 -2.97
C GLN A 16 -15.86 -7.28 -1.48
N LYS A 17 -16.05 -8.32 -0.66
CA LYS A 17 -15.67 -8.27 0.77
C LYS A 17 -14.18 -8.03 0.96
N PHE A 18 -13.34 -8.78 0.22
CA PHE A 18 -11.89 -8.60 0.25
C PHE A 18 -11.48 -7.19 -0.20
N ALA A 19 -12.04 -6.71 -1.30
CA ALA A 19 -11.71 -5.40 -1.86
C ALA A 19 -12.12 -4.25 -0.93
N ALA A 20 -13.28 -4.33 -0.27
CA ALA A 20 -13.74 -3.30 0.66
C ALA A 20 -12.77 -3.10 1.84
N VAL A 21 -12.30 -4.21 2.45
CA VAL A 21 -11.33 -4.16 3.55
C VAL A 21 -9.94 -3.74 3.08
N HIS A 22 -9.49 -4.26 1.94
CA HIS A 22 -8.14 -3.97 1.44
C HIS A 22 -8.02 -2.56 0.84
N ALA A 23 -9.11 -2.01 0.30
CA ALA A 23 -9.13 -0.68 -0.28
C ALA A 23 -8.90 0.41 0.78
N SER A 24 -9.46 0.29 1.99
CA SER A 24 -9.24 1.29 3.05
C SER A 24 -7.77 1.38 3.45
N VAL A 25 -7.11 0.24 3.67
CA VAL A 25 -5.67 0.16 3.98
C VAL A 25 -4.85 0.74 2.84
N SER A 26 -5.11 0.30 1.61
CA SER A 26 -4.34 0.76 0.45
C SER A 26 -4.54 2.25 0.17
N ASN A 27 -5.75 2.78 0.39
CA ASN A 27 -6.05 4.19 0.17
C ASN A 27 -5.46 5.06 1.28
N HIS A 28 -5.54 4.63 2.55
CA HIS A 28 -4.98 5.38 3.68
C HIS A 28 -3.47 5.59 3.51
N PHE A 29 -2.71 4.56 3.15
CA PHE A 29 -1.26 4.67 2.92
C PHE A 29 -0.87 5.30 1.57
N ASN A 30 -1.80 5.44 0.62
CA ASN A 30 -1.52 6.08 -0.67
C ASN A 30 -2.16 7.48 -0.81
N GLN A 31 -2.96 7.94 0.14
CA GLN A 31 -3.64 9.24 0.05
C GLN A 31 -2.66 10.40 -0.05
N GLU A 32 -1.57 10.37 0.71
CA GLU A 32 -0.54 11.41 0.66
C GLU A 32 0.41 11.25 -0.53
N ARG A 33 0.40 10.10 -1.21
CA ARG A 33 1.32 9.82 -2.31
C ARG A 33 1.03 10.66 -3.55
N SER A 34 -0.21 11.11 -3.74
CA SER A 34 -0.56 12.07 -4.80
C SER A 34 -0.31 13.52 -4.42
N LEU A 35 -0.21 13.82 -3.12
CA LEU A 35 0.02 15.17 -2.59
C LEU A 35 1.49 15.58 -2.66
N TYR A 36 2.42 14.62 -2.71
CA TYR A 36 3.86 14.88 -2.81
C TYR A 36 4.46 14.29 -4.09
N SER A 37 5.48 14.95 -4.63
CA SER A 37 6.16 14.48 -5.85
C SER A 37 6.71 13.06 -5.64
N ARG A 38 6.76 12.27 -6.72
CA ARG A 38 7.32 10.90 -6.68
C ARG A 38 8.75 10.86 -6.15
N ALA A 39 9.54 11.93 -6.37
CA ALA A 39 10.90 12.05 -5.86
C ALA A 39 10.91 12.13 -4.33
N ASN A 40 10.07 13.02 -3.75
CA ASN A 40 9.95 13.20 -2.31
C ASN A 40 9.46 11.91 -1.62
N PHE A 41 8.49 11.21 -2.21
CA PHE A 41 8.03 9.92 -1.70
C PHE A 41 9.16 8.89 -1.60
N LYS A 42 10.03 8.80 -2.60
CA LYS A 42 11.16 7.87 -2.58
C LYS A 42 12.19 8.22 -1.50
N LEU A 43 12.49 9.51 -1.34
CA LEU A 43 13.41 10.00 -0.32
C LEU A 43 12.88 9.68 1.09
N ASN A 44 11.63 10.05 1.37
CA ASN A 44 11.02 9.81 2.68
C ASN A 44 10.92 8.32 3.01
N ARG A 45 10.56 7.49 2.02
CA ARG A 45 10.54 6.02 2.19
C ARG A 45 11.93 5.46 2.51
N ALA A 46 12.98 5.96 1.88
CA ALA A 46 14.34 5.51 2.14
C ALA A 46 14.79 5.91 3.56
N ALA A 47 14.51 7.14 3.97
CA ALA A 47 14.82 7.65 5.31
C ALA A 47 14.10 6.87 6.41
N ALA A 48 12.78 6.67 6.27
CA ALA A 48 11.99 5.89 7.23
C ALA A 48 12.48 4.43 7.32
N LEU A 49 12.89 3.82 6.21
CA LEU A 49 13.42 2.45 6.22
C LEU A 49 14.79 2.36 6.90
N SER A 50 15.67 3.36 6.74
CA SER A 50 16.93 3.39 7.47
C SER A 50 16.73 3.55 8.98
N GLU A 51 15.82 4.45 9.38
CA GLU A 51 15.48 4.66 10.80
C GLU A 51 14.91 3.39 11.43
N TRP A 52 13.96 2.74 10.75
CA TRP A 52 13.38 1.47 11.23
C TRP A 52 14.43 0.37 11.42
N ARG A 53 15.40 0.27 10.50
CA ARG A 53 16.50 -0.70 10.62
C ARG A 53 17.43 -0.38 11.78
N GLN A 54 17.69 0.88 12.05
CA GLN A 54 18.51 1.30 13.20
C GLN A 54 17.82 0.96 14.51
N LEU A 55 16.51 1.19 14.62
CA LEU A 55 15.72 0.83 15.81
C LEU A 55 15.65 -0.68 16.04
N GLY A 56 15.56 -1.49 14.96
CA GLY A 56 15.54 -2.95 15.05
C GLY A 56 16.90 -3.62 15.19
N ALA A 57 18.00 -2.85 15.15
CA ALA A 57 19.36 -3.33 15.34
C ALA A 57 19.91 -3.03 16.76
N ALA A 58 19.09 -2.42 17.62
CA ALA A 58 19.32 -2.27 19.06
C ALA A 58 18.88 -3.53 19.81
#